data_AF-A0A7Y5GJL8-F1
#
_entry.id   AF-A0A7Y5GJL8-F1
#
_cell.length_a   1.000
_cell.length_b   1.000
_cell.length_c   1.000
_cell.angle_alpha   90.00
_cell.angle_beta   90.00
_cell.angle_gamma   90.00
#
_symmetry.space_group_name_H-M   'P 1'
#
loop_
_entity.id
_entity.type
_entity.pdbx_description
1 polymer ?
#
loop_
_entity_poly.entity_id
_entity_poly.type
_entity_poly.pdbx_seq_one_letter_code
_entity_poly.pdbx_strand_id
1 'polypeptide(L)'
;MSGYNRTRKHSCAIGPWALLLVLTPMTAAPGTSSTLPTDIHSFSRPMEVRVRHVDLDLEADFARKILRGFATLHLERSRDAGQAPLVLDTRDLEIAKTEAAGSDGAFHAVRYSLGRTDKILGTELIIEASAAASRVRIWYQTSPSASGLQWLSPAQTAAKRHPFLFSQSQAIHARSWIPLQDTPGVRFTYNARIRTPKALIALMSAENDPKTERDGEYTFRMPQPIPSYLMAIAVGDLMFRALSNRTGVYAEPPIIEAAAKEFSDTEKMVQAAESLYGPYRWGRYDLLVLPPSFPFGGMENPRLTFVTPTVLAGDKSLVSLVAHELAHS
;
A
#
# COMPACT_ATOMS: atom_id res chain seq x y z
N MET A 1 32.21 86.55 15.44
CA MET A 1 32.15 85.92 16.76
C MET A 1 32.82 84.55 16.67
N SER A 2 33.82 84.34 17.54
CA SER A 2 34.52 83.10 17.96
C SER A 2 34.16 81.78 17.21
N GLY A 3 35.07 80.92 16.77
CA GLY A 3 36.44 80.68 17.19
C GLY A 3 36.76 79.20 16.91
N TYR A 4 38.00 78.94 16.50
CA TYR A 4 38.49 77.74 15.84
C TYR A 4 38.98 76.68 16.86
N ASN A 5 38.76 75.40 16.52
CA ASN A 5 39.69 74.25 16.65
C ASN A 5 39.98 73.46 17.94
N ARG A 6 40.26 72.17 17.67
CA ARG A 6 41.14 71.17 18.33
C ARG A 6 40.61 70.22 19.42
N THR A 7 40.42 68.97 18.97
CA THR A 7 40.99 67.69 19.46
C THR A 7 41.32 67.53 20.96
N ARG A 8 40.77 66.46 21.57
CA ARG A 8 41.50 65.58 22.52
C ARG A 8 40.88 64.18 22.56
N LYS A 9 41.76 63.18 22.40
CA LYS A 9 41.53 61.76 22.67
C LYS A 9 41.40 61.55 24.18
N HIS A 10 40.46 60.71 24.61
CA HIS A 10 40.58 59.98 25.87
C HIS A 10 40.16 58.52 25.67
N SER A 11 41.14 57.64 25.79
CA SER A 11 40.99 56.19 25.93
C SER A 11 40.28 55.87 27.25
N CYS A 12 39.33 54.93 27.23
CA CYS A 12 38.91 54.22 28.41
C CYS A 12 39.04 52.71 28.14
N ALA A 13 39.92 52.07 28.89
CA ALA A 13 40.28 50.67 28.78
C ALA A 13 39.16 49.79 29.36
N ILE A 14 38.71 48.79 28.60
CA ILE A 14 37.85 47.72 29.08
C ILE A 14 38.76 46.52 29.34
N GLY A 15 38.94 46.17 30.62
CA GLY A 15 39.74 45.02 31.05
C GLY A 15 39.06 43.69 30.71
N PRO A 16 39.83 42.60 30.53
CA PRO A 16 39.28 41.30 30.18
C PRO A 16 38.70 40.63 31.43
N TRP A 17 37.39 40.38 31.44
CA TRP A 17 36.78 39.43 32.37
C TRP A 17 36.98 38.03 31.80
N ALA A 18 37.90 37.28 32.39
CA ALA A 18 38.10 35.87 32.09
C ALA A 18 36.89 35.07 32.61
N LEU A 19 36.06 34.57 31.70
CA LEU A 19 35.01 33.60 32.02
C LEU A 19 35.68 32.22 32.17
N LEU A 20 35.84 31.74 33.41
CA LEU A 20 36.23 30.36 33.68
C LEU A 20 35.08 29.44 33.24
N LEU A 21 35.24 28.73 32.13
CA LEU A 21 34.38 27.63 31.74
C LEU A 21 34.72 26.41 32.61
N VAL A 22 33.92 26.16 33.64
CA VAL A 22 33.95 24.89 34.38
C VAL A 22 33.26 23.84 33.50
N LEU A 23 34.07 22.96 32.89
CA LEU A 23 33.58 21.75 32.23
C LEU A 23 33.10 20.77 33.30
N THR A 24 31.81 20.77 33.59
CA THR A 24 31.15 19.66 34.28
C THR A 24 31.01 18.49 33.29
N PRO A 25 31.48 17.28 33.63
CA PRO A 25 31.25 16.12 32.79
C PRO A 25 29.75 15.83 32.78
N MET A 26 29.12 15.90 31.60
CA MET A 26 27.76 15.40 31.40
C MET A 26 27.80 13.88 31.62
N THR A 27 27.29 13.43 32.76
CA THR A 27 26.92 12.04 32.94
C THR A 27 25.84 11.72 31.91
N ALA A 28 26.14 10.78 31.02
CA ALA A 28 25.16 10.27 30.07
C ALA A 28 23.95 9.76 30.87
N ALA A 29 22.78 10.34 30.61
CA ALA A 29 21.53 9.81 31.15
C ALA A 29 21.37 8.36 30.69
N PRO A 30 20.90 7.44 31.55
CA PRO A 30 20.62 6.07 31.14
C PRO A 30 19.64 6.12 29.96
N GLY A 31 20.04 5.50 28.85
CA GLY A 31 19.27 5.49 27.62
C GLY A 31 17.87 4.96 27.92
N THR A 32 16.87 5.81 27.76
CA THR A 32 15.49 5.36 27.66
C THR A 32 15.45 4.40 26.47
N SER A 33 15.12 3.13 26.73
CA SER A 33 14.78 2.24 25.62
C SER A 33 13.56 2.86 24.96
N SER A 34 13.78 3.53 23.84
CA SER A 34 12.72 4.01 22.96
C SER A 34 11.98 2.77 22.46
N THR A 35 10.93 2.37 23.17
CA THR A 35 9.96 1.43 22.64
C THR A 35 9.29 2.15 21.49
N LEU A 36 9.52 1.69 20.26
CA LEU A 36 8.79 2.17 19.09
C LEU A 36 7.29 2.17 19.42
N PRO A 37 6.55 3.25 19.12
CA PRO A 37 5.12 3.31 19.43
C PRO A 37 4.40 2.12 18.81
N THR A 38 3.65 1.37 19.62
CA THR A 38 2.79 0.30 19.13
C THR A 38 1.66 0.91 18.30
N ASP A 39 1.42 0.37 17.10
CA ASP A 39 0.28 0.76 16.28
C ASP A 39 -1.02 0.24 16.91
N ILE A 40 -1.79 1.14 17.51
CA ILE A 40 -3.04 0.82 18.20
C ILE A 40 -4.15 0.34 17.23
N HIS A 41 -3.96 0.47 15.93
CA HIS A 41 -4.91 0.04 14.91
C HIS A 41 -4.60 -1.34 14.32
N SER A 42 -3.63 -2.07 14.87
CA SER A 42 -3.29 -3.43 14.45
C SER A 42 -3.16 -4.34 15.68
N PHE A 43 -3.67 -5.57 15.58
CA PHE A 43 -3.41 -6.63 16.54
C PHE A 43 -2.00 -7.21 16.38
N SER A 44 -1.39 -7.00 15.21
CA SER A 44 -0.13 -7.66 14.84
C SER A 44 1.04 -7.27 15.75
N ARG A 45 2.01 -8.19 15.86
CA ARG A 45 3.20 -8.02 16.70
C ARG A 45 4.47 -8.10 15.86
N PRO A 46 4.73 -7.12 14.98
CA PRO A 46 5.83 -7.18 14.01
C PRO A 46 7.23 -7.08 14.62
N MET A 47 7.34 -6.82 15.92
CA MET A 47 8.60 -6.90 16.67
C MET A 47 8.94 -8.34 17.09
N GLU A 48 7.95 -9.24 17.11
CA GLU A 48 8.14 -10.67 17.41
C GLU A 48 8.29 -11.46 16.11
N VAL A 49 7.30 -11.34 15.22
CA VAL A 49 7.23 -12.04 13.93
C VAL A 49 6.79 -11.05 12.88
N ARG A 50 7.59 -10.82 11.84
CA ARG A 50 7.35 -9.83 10.80
C ARG A 50 7.13 -10.49 9.44
N VAL A 51 6.12 -10.04 8.71
CA VAL A 51 5.92 -10.43 7.30
C VAL A 51 6.88 -9.64 6.40
N ARG A 52 7.57 -10.33 5.49
CA ARG A 52 8.50 -9.74 4.51
C ARG A 52 8.08 -9.91 3.06
N HIS A 53 7.30 -10.96 2.78
CA HIS A 53 6.75 -11.23 1.46
C HIS A 53 5.38 -11.90 1.56
N VAL A 54 4.52 -11.66 0.57
CA VAL A 54 3.19 -12.28 0.45
C VAL A 54 3.05 -12.88 -0.94
N ASP A 55 2.78 -14.19 -1.03
CA ASP A 55 2.28 -14.81 -2.26
C ASP A 55 0.76 -14.99 -2.15
N LEU A 56 0.00 -14.36 -3.05
CA LEU A 56 -1.45 -14.54 -3.16
C LEU A 56 -1.80 -15.48 -4.30
N ASP A 57 -2.77 -16.36 -4.08
CA ASP A 57 -3.46 -17.09 -5.13
C ASP A 57 -4.95 -17.01 -4.88
N LEU A 58 -5.65 -16.18 -5.66
CA LEU A 58 -7.05 -15.83 -5.42
C LEU A 58 -7.87 -15.96 -6.68
N GLU A 59 -9.12 -16.34 -6.50
CA GLU A 59 -10.15 -16.34 -7.54
C GLU A 59 -11.23 -15.32 -7.20
N ALA A 60 -11.55 -14.46 -8.18
CA ALA A 60 -12.63 -13.49 -8.07
C ALA A 60 -13.97 -14.10 -8.52
N ASP A 61 -14.79 -14.49 -7.54
CA ASP A 61 -16.13 -15.00 -7.78
C ASP A 61 -17.16 -13.87 -7.70
N PHE A 62 -17.57 -13.36 -8.86
CA PHE A 62 -18.56 -12.29 -8.97
C PHE A 62 -19.99 -12.71 -8.62
N ALA A 63 -20.33 -14.00 -8.72
CA ALA A 63 -21.66 -14.49 -8.36
C ALA A 63 -21.84 -14.48 -6.85
N ARG A 64 -20.80 -14.90 -6.12
CA ARG A 64 -20.76 -14.91 -4.65
C ARG A 64 -20.23 -13.61 -4.04
N LYS A 65 -19.61 -12.74 -4.83
CA LYS A 65 -18.92 -11.51 -4.40
C LYS A 65 -17.81 -11.78 -3.37
N ILE A 66 -16.98 -12.77 -3.65
CA ILE A 66 -15.87 -13.15 -2.77
C ILE A 66 -14.57 -13.29 -3.56
N LEU A 67 -13.44 -13.02 -2.90
CA LEU A 67 -12.15 -13.57 -3.28
C LEU A 67 -11.93 -14.85 -2.47
N ARG A 68 -11.51 -15.94 -3.11
CA ARG A 68 -11.21 -17.21 -2.43
C ARG A 68 -9.86 -17.78 -2.86
N GLY A 69 -9.15 -18.40 -1.94
CA GLY A 69 -7.87 -19.05 -2.22
C GLY A 69 -6.96 -19.04 -1.01
N PHE A 70 -5.72 -18.60 -1.17
CA PHE A 70 -4.77 -18.52 -0.06
C PHE A 70 -3.82 -17.33 -0.14
N ALA A 71 -3.26 -17.00 1.03
CA ALA A 71 -2.11 -16.11 1.19
C ALA A 71 -0.98 -16.90 1.86
N THR A 72 0.21 -16.90 1.25
CA THR A 72 1.43 -17.43 1.86
C THR A 72 2.30 -16.28 2.33
N LEU A 73 2.45 -16.14 3.64
CA LEU A 73 3.26 -15.12 4.29
C LEU A 73 4.65 -15.66 4.56
N HIS A 74 5.67 -14.90 4.16
CA HIS A 74 7.07 -15.20 4.48
C HIS A 74 7.49 -14.39 5.70
N LEU A 75 8.06 -15.08 6.68
CA LEU A 75 8.23 -14.58 8.03
C LEU A 75 9.70 -14.34 8.35
N GLU A 76 9.97 -13.25 9.06
CA GLU A 76 11.20 -13.00 9.78
C GLU A 76 10.89 -12.95 11.27
N ARG A 77 11.53 -13.81 12.07
CA ARG A 77 11.34 -13.87 13.52
C ARG A 77 12.47 -13.16 14.23
N SER A 78 12.13 -12.38 15.25
CA SER A 78 13.12 -11.80 16.16
C SER A 78 13.79 -12.91 16.97
N ARG A 79 15.07 -12.71 17.33
CA ARG A 79 15.84 -13.66 18.13
C ARG A 79 15.22 -13.90 19.51
N ASP A 80 14.59 -12.88 20.06
CA ASP A 80 13.99 -12.91 21.39
C ASP A 80 12.52 -13.36 21.37
N ALA A 81 11.95 -13.67 20.19
CA ALA A 81 10.55 -14.03 20.05
C ALA A 81 10.23 -15.46 20.53
N GLY A 82 11.22 -16.33 20.67
CA GLY A 82 11.00 -17.72 21.08
C GLY A 82 9.93 -18.43 20.23
N GLN A 83 8.87 -18.93 20.88
CA GLN A 83 7.72 -19.57 20.24
C GLN A 83 6.51 -18.61 20.09
N ALA A 84 6.75 -17.30 19.98
CA ALA A 84 5.69 -16.33 19.75
C ALA A 84 4.83 -16.71 18.52
N PRO A 85 3.49 -16.65 18.65
CA PRO A 85 2.62 -16.96 17.53
C PRO A 85 2.69 -15.87 16.46
N LEU A 86 2.29 -16.20 15.24
CA LEU A 86 2.04 -15.19 14.23
C LEU A 86 0.66 -14.57 14.50
N VAL A 87 0.64 -13.26 14.80
CA VAL A 87 -0.59 -12.50 15.02
C VAL A 87 -0.88 -11.62 13.80
N LEU A 88 -2.06 -11.79 13.21
CA LEU A 88 -2.52 -11.12 12.01
C LEU A 88 -3.82 -10.38 12.25
N ASP A 89 -4.06 -9.35 11.43
CA ASP A 89 -5.32 -8.65 11.34
C ASP A 89 -6.24 -9.34 10.32
N THR A 90 -7.50 -9.53 10.68
CA THR A 90 -8.55 -9.98 9.77
C THR A 90 -9.84 -9.19 9.97
N ARG A 91 -10.72 -9.12 8.98
CA ARG A 91 -12.10 -8.62 9.14
C ARG A 91 -13.01 -9.39 8.20
N ASP A 92 -14.01 -10.07 8.77
CA ASP A 92 -15.00 -10.86 8.02
C ASP A 92 -14.38 -11.85 7.01
N LEU A 93 -13.24 -12.44 7.37
CA LEU A 93 -12.61 -13.52 6.61
C LEU A 93 -13.05 -14.87 7.18
N GLU A 94 -13.43 -15.78 6.29
CA GLU A 94 -13.64 -17.17 6.64
C GLU A 94 -12.33 -17.93 6.43
N ILE A 95 -11.71 -18.37 7.53
CA ILE A 95 -10.47 -19.14 7.51
C ILE A 95 -10.80 -20.62 7.41
N ALA A 96 -10.37 -21.28 6.34
CA ALA A 96 -10.61 -22.71 6.12
C ALA A 96 -9.53 -23.58 6.80
N LYS A 97 -8.27 -23.19 6.66
CA LYS A 97 -7.12 -23.85 7.35
C LYS A 97 -5.88 -22.96 7.33
N THR A 98 -4.96 -23.26 8.25
CA THR A 98 -3.61 -22.69 8.28
C THR A 98 -2.57 -23.79 8.21
N GLU A 99 -1.49 -23.50 7.50
CA GLU A 99 -0.38 -24.43 7.29
C GLU A 99 0.94 -23.68 7.50
N ALA A 100 1.96 -24.35 8.02
CA ALA A 100 3.31 -23.80 8.15
C ALA A 100 4.31 -24.67 7.38
N ALA A 101 5.31 -24.03 6.78
CA ALA A 101 6.38 -24.73 6.13
C ALA A 101 7.29 -25.41 7.16
N GLY A 102 7.48 -26.73 7.03
CA GLY A 102 8.46 -27.51 7.76
C GLY A 102 9.89 -27.27 7.25
N SER A 103 10.86 -27.91 7.91
CA SER A 103 12.28 -27.85 7.52
C SER A 103 12.56 -28.50 6.16
N ASP A 104 11.69 -29.42 5.74
CA ASP A 104 11.69 -30.07 4.42
C ASP A 104 11.05 -29.17 3.33
N GLY A 105 10.53 -28.00 3.71
CA GLY A 105 9.83 -27.08 2.83
C GLY A 105 8.38 -27.44 2.55
N ALA A 106 7.88 -28.57 3.05
CA ALA A 106 6.49 -29.00 2.90
C ALA A 106 5.57 -28.23 3.85
N PHE A 107 4.30 -28.07 3.46
CA PHE A 107 3.31 -27.41 4.30
C PHE A 107 2.59 -28.44 5.18
N HIS A 108 2.61 -28.21 6.50
CA HIS A 108 1.89 -29.02 7.48
C HIS A 108 0.83 -28.20 8.18
N ALA A 109 -0.32 -28.81 8.47
CA ALA A 109 -1.40 -28.15 9.19
C ALA A 109 -0.91 -27.64 10.57
N VAL A 110 -1.30 -26.42 10.91
CA VAL A 110 -1.04 -25.82 12.22
C VAL A 110 -2.35 -25.32 12.83
N ARG A 111 -2.35 -25.14 14.16
CA ARG A 111 -3.53 -24.60 14.83
C ARG A 111 -3.60 -23.09 14.63
N TYR A 112 -4.83 -22.59 14.58
CA TYR A 112 -5.11 -21.17 14.67
C TYR A 112 -6.29 -20.94 15.62
N SER A 113 -6.39 -19.73 16.14
CA SER A 113 -7.55 -19.26 16.87
C SER A 113 -7.92 -17.86 16.39
N LEU A 114 -9.21 -17.55 16.50
CA LEU A 114 -9.75 -16.22 16.25
C LEU A 114 -10.07 -15.59 17.60
N GLY A 115 -9.58 -14.37 17.81
CA GLY A 115 -9.87 -13.58 18.99
C GLY A 115 -11.31 -13.05 19.01
N ARG A 116 -11.60 -12.15 19.95
CA ARG A 116 -12.88 -11.44 19.96
C ARG A 116 -12.92 -10.42 18.83
N THR A 117 -14.01 -10.39 18.07
CA THR A 117 -14.23 -9.37 17.04
C THR A 117 -14.40 -7.99 17.68
N ASP A 118 -13.54 -7.06 17.29
CA ASP A 118 -13.63 -5.63 17.55
C ASP A 118 -14.35 -4.93 16.40
N LYS A 119 -15.14 -3.90 16.72
CA LYS A 119 -15.96 -3.18 15.73
C LYS A 119 -15.13 -2.38 14.72
N ILE A 120 -13.93 -1.94 15.11
CA ILE A 120 -13.04 -1.15 14.28
C ILE A 120 -11.96 -2.06 13.69
N LEU A 121 -11.26 -2.82 14.52
CA LEU A 121 -10.06 -3.55 14.12
C LEU A 121 -10.37 -4.86 13.40
N GLY A 122 -11.59 -5.39 13.53
CA GLY A 122 -11.94 -6.72 13.05
C GLY A 122 -11.56 -7.79 14.07
N THR A 123 -11.05 -8.93 13.61
CA THR A 123 -10.76 -10.10 14.45
C THR A 123 -9.27 -10.43 14.40
N GLU A 124 -8.65 -10.57 15.57
CA GLU A 124 -7.28 -11.09 15.70
C GLU A 124 -7.22 -12.55 15.22
N LEU A 125 -6.29 -12.86 14.31
CA LEU A 125 -5.98 -14.23 13.92
C LEU A 125 -4.61 -14.63 14.49
N ILE A 126 -4.60 -15.62 15.36
CA ILE A 126 -3.40 -16.14 16.02
C ILE A 126 -3.07 -17.50 15.40
N ILE A 127 -1.87 -17.66 14.84
CA ILE A 127 -1.41 -18.91 14.23
C ILE A 127 -0.22 -19.47 15.01
N GLU A 128 -0.38 -20.70 15.49
CA GLU A 128 0.63 -21.45 16.25
C GLU A 128 1.61 -22.14 15.30
N ALA A 129 2.54 -21.38 14.73
CA ALA A 129 3.61 -21.93 13.91
C ALA A 129 4.92 -22.06 14.71
N SER A 130 5.64 -23.17 14.51
CA SER A 130 6.97 -23.40 15.09
C SER A 130 7.92 -22.22 14.82
N ALA A 131 8.82 -21.94 15.76
CA ALA A 131 9.90 -20.97 15.60
C ALA A 131 10.77 -21.20 14.34
N ALA A 132 10.85 -22.45 13.84
CA ALA A 132 11.58 -22.77 12.62
C ALA A 132 10.79 -22.47 11.32
N ALA A 133 9.48 -22.22 11.41
CA ALA A 133 8.66 -21.97 10.23
C ALA A 133 8.99 -20.62 9.59
N SER A 134 9.48 -20.67 8.35
CA SER A 134 9.80 -19.49 7.54
C SER A 134 8.60 -18.98 6.73
N ARG A 135 7.56 -19.82 6.57
CA ARG A 135 6.35 -19.47 5.81
C ARG A 135 5.10 -20.02 6.49
N VAL A 136 4.02 -19.26 6.40
CA VAL A 136 2.67 -19.68 6.82
C VAL A 136 1.72 -19.45 5.67
N ARG A 137 0.91 -20.45 5.32
CA ARG A 137 -0.15 -20.36 4.32
C ARG A 137 -1.51 -20.37 5.00
N ILE A 138 -2.33 -19.40 4.68
CA ILE A 138 -3.71 -19.29 5.16
C ILE A 138 -4.64 -19.49 3.98
N TRP A 139 -5.51 -20.50 4.06
CA TRP A 139 -6.60 -20.71 3.10
C TRP A 139 -7.85 -20.01 3.60
N TYR A 140 -8.43 -19.16 2.79
CA TYR A 140 -9.54 -18.31 3.21
C TYR A 140 -10.45 -17.90 2.05
N GLN A 141 -11.60 -17.33 2.42
CA GLN A 141 -12.42 -16.53 1.53
C GLN A 141 -12.85 -15.23 2.21
N THR A 142 -13.10 -14.20 1.40
CA THR A 142 -13.61 -12.91 1.88
C THR A 142 -15.13 -12.96 2.07
N SER A 143 -15.67 -12.02 2.84
CA SER A 143 -17.11 -11.77 2.88
C SER A 143 -17.58 -10.94 1.67
N PRO A 144 -18.83 -11.11 1.19
CA PRO A 144 -19.50 -10.17 0.29
C PRO A 144 -19.57 -8.73 0.82
N SER A 145 -19.44 -8.56 2.14
CA SER A 145 -19.40 -7.28 2.85
C SER A 145 -17.98 -6.82 3.20
N ALA A 146 -16.93 -7.42 2.60
CA ALA A 146 -15.55 -7.05 2.88
C ALA A 146 -15.35 -5.54 2.70
N SER A 147 -15.03 -4.85 3.80
CA SER A 147 -15.00 -3.38 3.86
C SER A 147 -14.04 -2.71 2.87
N GLY A 148 -13.02 -3.44 2.40
CA GLY A 148 -12.01 -2.97 1.46
C GLY A 148 -12.27 -3.38 0.02
N LEU A 149 -13.41 -4.00 -0.29
CA LEU A 149 -13.77 -4.43 -1.64
C LEU A 149 -15.14 -3.87 -2.04
N GLN A 150 -15.22 -3.32 -3.25
CA GLN A 150 -16.48 -2.89 -3.83
C GLN A 150 -16.81 -3.72 -5.07
N TRP A 151 -17.92 -4.47 -4.96
CA TRP A 151 -18.45 -5.31 -6.03
C TRP A 151 -19.61 -4.61 -6.73
N LEU A 152 -19.44 -4.32 -8.02
CA LEU A 152 -20.40 -3.61 -8.86
C LEU A 152 -21.06 -4.56 -9.85
N SER A 153 -22.40 -4.47 -9.93
CA SER A 153 -23.17 -5.12 -10.97
C SER A 153 -22.91 -4.47 -12.34
N PRO A 154 -23.21 -5.17 -13.46
CA PRO A 154 -23.08 -4.57 -14.79
C PRO A 154 -23.81 -3.23 -14.92
N ALA A 155 -24.99 -3.06 -14.32
CA ALA A 155 -25.75 -1.80 -14.38
C ALA A 155 -25.00 -0.61 -13.75
N GLN A 156 -24.02 -0.85 -12.88
CA GLN A 156 -23.23 0.18 -12.20
C GLN A 156 -21.94 0.54 -12.96
N THR A 157 -21.57 -0.20 -14.00
CA THR A 157 -20.36 0.06 -14.81
C THR A 157 -20.66 1.01 -15.97
N ALA A 158 -19.64 1.60 -16.60
CA ALA A 158 -19.82 2.48 -17.74
C ALA A 158 -20.33 1.73 -18.97
N ALA A 159 -19.79 0.54 -19.24
CA ALA A 159 -20.17 -0.27 -20.40
C ALA A 159 -21.50 -0.99 -20.26
N LYS A 160 -22.05 -1.11 -19.04
CA LYS A 160 -23.33 -1.79 -18.72
C LYS A 160 -23.38 -3.29 -19.03
N ARG A 161 -22.27 -3.91 -19.45
CA ARG A 161 -22.20 -5.30 -19.92
C ARG A 161 -21.60 -6.27 -18.92
N HIS A 162 -20.57 -5.83 -18.21
CA HIS A 162 -19.76 -6.68 -17.34
C HIS A 162 -19.70 -6.09 -15.92
N PRO A 163 -19.59 -6.94 -14.87
CA PRO A 163 -19.41 -6.46 -13.51
C PRO A 163 -18.01 -5.88 -13.29
N PHE A 164 -17.81 -5.22 -12.15
CA PHE A 164 -16.53 -4.62 -11.78
C PHE A 164 -16.23 -4.88 -10.30
N LEU A 165 -14.97 -5.12 -9.98
CA LEU A 165 -14.44 -5.18 -8.62
C LEU A 165 -13.31 -4.17 -8.51
N PHE A 166 -13.25 -3.41 -7.43
CA PHE A 166 -12.02 -2.74 -7.00
C PHE A 166 -11.86 -2.80 -5.49
N SER A 167 -10.62 -2.70 -5.04
CA SER A 167 -10.29 -2.54 -3.62
C SER A 167 -10.04 -1.10 -3.23
N GLN A 168 -10.25 -0.81 -1.95
CA GLN A 168 -9.73 0.37 -1.28
C GLN A 168 -9.23 -0.06 0.10
N SER A 169 -7.91 -0.17 0.26
CA SER A 169 -7.30 -0.77 1.46
C SER A 169 -6.95 0.26 2.54
N GLN A 170 -6.81 1.55 2.19
CA GLN A 170 -6.52 2.60 3.16
C GLN A 170 -7.78 2.95 3.99
N ALA A 171 -7.70 3.08 5.32
CA ALA A 171 -6.49 2.97 6.15
C ALA A 171 -6.15 1.53 6.61
N ILE A 172 -7.16 0.75 7.00
CA ILE A 172 -7.01 -0.57 7.64
C ILE A 172 -8.03 -1.58 7.08
N HIS A 173 -8.17 -1.58 5.76
CA HIS A 173 -9.13 -2.41 5.04
C HIS A 173 -8.48 -3.55 4.26
N ALA A 174 -7.15 -3.60 4.15
CA ALA A 174 -6.44 -4.75 3.58
C ALA A 174 -6.80 -6.04 4.34
N ARG A 175 -6.91 -5.96 5.68
CA ARG A 175 -7.34 -7.08 6.54
C ARG A 175 -8.71 -7.67 6.22
N SER A 176 -9.56 -6.96 5.47
CA SER A 176 -10.89 -7.46 5.07
C SER A 176 -10.87 -8.33 3.82
N TRP A 177 -9.73 -8.38 3.13
CA TRP A 177 -9.57 -9.24 1.96
C TRP A 177 -8.26 -10.00 1.90
N ILE A 178 -7.30 -9.76 2.81
CA ILE A 178 -6.10 -10.56 3.00
C ILE A 178 -5.83 -10.70 4.51
N PRO A 179 -5.58 -11.92 5.05
CA PRO A 179 -5.08 -12.09 6.41
C PRO A 179 -3.59 -11.71 6.47
N LEU A 180 -3.26 -10.52 7.00
CA LEU A 180 -1.89 -10.00 7.05
C LEU A 180 -1.66 -9.08 8.26
N GLN A 181 -0.44 -8.55 8.41
CA GLN A 181 -0.14 -7.50 9.40
C GLN A 181 -0.53 -6.13 8.82
N ASP A 182 -1.74 -5.67 9.12
CA ASP A 182 -2.35 -4.52 8.44
C ASP A 182 -1.99 -3.21 9.14
N THR A 183 -0.71 -2.87 9.06
CA THR A 183 -0.09 -1.69 9.66
C THR A 183 0.90 -1.06 8.67
N PRO A 184 0.97 0.27 8.57
CA PRO A 184 2.01 0.93 7.77
C PRO A 184 3.43 0.69 8.31
N GLY A 185 3.58 0.21 9.56
CA GLY A 185 4.86 -0.16 10.17
C GLY A 185 5.48 -1.45 9.64
N VAL A 186 4.74 -2.22 8.83
CA VAL A 186 5.23 -3.41 8.13
C VAL A 186 5.20 -3.15 6.63
N ARG A 187 6.35 -3.36 5.99
CA ARG A 187 6.49 -3.30 4.52
C ARG A 187 6.91 -4.65 4.01
N PHE A 188 6.29 -5.11 2.92
CA PHE A 188 6.56 -6.38 2.29
C PHE A 188 6.48 -6.26 0.77
N THR A 189 7.17 -7.18 0.08
CA THR A 189 6.99 -7.39 -1.36
C THR A 189 5.86 -8.38 -1.59
N TYR A 190 5.29 -8.46 -2.78
CA TYR A 190 4.28 -9.48 -3.05
C TYR A 190 4.31 -10.02 -4.49
N ASN A 191 3.88 -11.27 -4.62
CA ASN A 191 3.43 -11.84 -5.88
C ASN A 191 1.94 -12.19 -5.77
N ALA A 192 1.24 -12.18 -6.88
CA ALA A 192 -0.16 -12.61 -6.89
C ALA A 192 -0.47 -13.39 -8.17
N ARG A 193 -1.28 -14.44 -8.04
CA ARG A 193 -2.00 -15.10 -9.13
C ARG A 193 -3.49 -14.85 -8.92
N ILE A 194 -4.13 -14.19 -9.88
CA ILE A 194 -5.54 -13.80 -9.80
C ILE A 194 -6.30 -14.47 -10.94
N ARG A 195 -7.31 -15.27 -10.59
CA ARG A 195 -8.22 -15.92 -11.53
C ARG A 195 -9.53 -15.13 -11.62
N THR A 196 -10.01 -14.87 -12.83
CA THR A 196 -11.21 -14.07 -13.11
C THR A 196 -12.09 -14.77 -14.17
N PRO A 197 -13.35 -14.33 -14.37
CA PRO A 197 -14.06 -14.65 -15.59
C PRO A 197 -13.27 -14.18 -16.82
N LYS A 198 -13.13 -15.03 -17.85
CA LYS A 198 -12.31 -14.78 -19.07
C LYS A 198 -12.57 -13.45 -19.79
N ALA A 199 -13.78 -12.88 -19.64
CA ALA A 199 -14.13 -11.60 -20.23
C ALA A 199 -13.49 -10.39 -19.51
N LEU A 200 -12.93 -10.58 -18.31
CA LEU A 200 -12.45 -9.52 -17.42
C LEU A 200 -10.95 -9.66 -17.21
N ILE A 201 -10.25 -8.52 -17.18
CA ILE A 201 -8.84 -8.44 -16.82
C ILE A 201 -8.69 -8.08 -15.34
N ALA A 202 -7.68 -8.66 -14.68
CA ALA A 202 -7.23 -8.20 -13.36
C ALA A 202 -6.08 -7.20 -13.51
N LEU A 203 -6.04 -6.21 -12.64
CA LEU A 203 -4.92 -5.30 -12.43
C LEU A 203 -4.62 -5.20 -10.94
N MET A 204 -3.37 -4.97 -10.59
CA MET A 204 -2.94 -4.75 -9.20
C MET A 204 -1.95 -3.59 -9.09
N SER A 205 -1.67 -3.14 -7.86
CA SER A 205 -0.57 -2.21 -7.57
C SER A 205 0.80 -2.89 -7.68
N ALA A 206 1.13 -3.37 -8.89
CA ALA A 206 2.26 -4.22 -9.23
C ALA A 206 2.60 -4.08 -10.73
N GLU A 207 3.61 -4.82 -11.21
CA GLU A 207 3.88 -5.09 -12.63
C GLU A 207 2.63 -5.57 -13.37
N ASN A 208 1.97 -4.66 -14.11
CA ASN A 208 0.91 -4.96 -15.07
C ASN A 208 1.50 -4.90 -16.48
N ASP A 209 1.41 -5.99 -17.25
CA ASP A 209 1.77 -5.99 -18.67
C ASP A 209 0.58 -5.52 -19.51
N PRO A 210 0.65 -4.39 -20.22
CA PRO A 210 -0.45 -3.93 -21.07
C PRO A 210 -0.78 -4.89 -22.24
N LYS A 211 0.09 -5.85 -22.53
CA LYS A 211 -0.06 -6.86 -23.59
C LYS A 211 -0.47 -8.24 -23.06
N THR A 212 -0.76 -8.36 -21.77
CA THR A 212 -1.19 -9.62 -21.16
C THR A 212 -2.39 -10.19 -21.91
N GLU A 213 -2.33 -11.50 -22.18
CA GLU A 213 -3.44 -12.21 -22.80
C GLU A 213 -4.65 -12.23 -21.86
N ARG A 214 -5.85 -12.09 -22.43
CA ARG A 214 -7.09 -12.13 -21.65
C ARG A 214 -7.61 -13.57 -21.56
N ASP A 215 -6.92 -14.39 -20.79
CA ASP A 215 -7.23 -15.81 -20.61
C ASP A 215 -7.98 -16.13 -19.30
N GLY A 216 -8.10 -15.13 -18.42
CA GLY A 216 -8.75 -15.23 -17.10
C GLY A 216 -7.78 -15.57 -15.97
N GLU A 217 -6.47 -15.58 -16.20
CA GLU A 217 -5.46 -15.82 -15.18
C GLU A 217 -4.30 -14.83 -15.28
N TYR A 218 -4.07 -14.09 -14.20
CA TYR A 218 -3.13 -12.96 -14.21
C TYR A 218 -2.10 -13.10 -13.11
N THR A 219 -0.84 -12.89 -13.45
CA THR A 219 0.26 -12.91 -12.49
C THR A 219 0.87 -11.53 -12.31
N PHE A 220 1.10 -11.14 -11.07
CA PHE A 220 1.64 -9.84 -10.70
C PHE A 220 2.85 -9.98 -9.80
N ARG A 221 3.78 -9.03 -9.93
CA ARG A 221 4.97 -8.91 -9.09
C ARG A 221 5.17 -7.47 -8.64
N MET A 222 5.27 -7.28 -7.33
CA MET A 222 5.66 -6.02 -6.69
C MET A 222 6.96 -6.25 -5.92
N PRO A 223 8.12 -5.95 -6.54
CA PRO A 223 9.43 -6.16 -5.91
C PRO A 223 9.82 -5.05 -4.93
N GLN A 224 9.10 -3.93 -4.88
CA GLN A 224 9.34 -2.87 -3.91
C GLN A 224 8.54 -3.14 -2.62
N PRO A 225 9.15 -3.05 -1.42
CA PRO A 225 8.41 -3.23 -0.16
C PRO A 225 7.40 -2.11 0.09
N ILE A 226 6.11 -2.48 0.15
CA ILE A 226 4.99 -1.56 0.39
C ILE A 226 4.26 -1.92 1.69
N PRO A 227 3.65 -0.94 2.38
CA PRO A 227 2.68 -1.21 3.43
C PRO A 227 1.39 -1.82 2.86
N SER A 228 0.66 -2.55 3.70
CA SER A 228 -0.56 -3.29 3.33
C SER A 228 -1.63 -2.43 2.64
N TYR A 229 -1.81 -1.18 3.08
CA TYR A 229 -2.84 -0.30 2.54
C TYR A 229 -2.62 0.09 1.06
N LEU A 230 -1.40 -0.11 0.54
CA LEU A 230 -1.05 0.12 -0.86
C LEU A 230 -1.26 -1.13 -1.74
N MET A 231 -1.62 -2.27 -1.16
CA MET A 231 -2.10 -3.40 -1.96
C MET A 231 -3.47 -3.07 -2.54
N ALA A 232 -3.56 -3.15 -3.85
CA ALA A 232 -4.78 -2.90 -4.59
C ALA A 232 -5.03 -3.95 -5.67
N ILE A 233 -6.31 -4.17 -5.95
CA ILE A 233 -6.81 -5.03 -7.02
C ILE A 233 -7.99 -4.33 -7.70
N ALA A 234 -8.06 -4.47 -9.02
CA ALA A 234 -9.26 -4.19 -9.80
C ALA A 234 -9.50 -5.32 -10.81
N VAL A 235 -10.77 -5.68 -11.04
CA VAL A 235 -11.16 -6.68 -12.04
C VAL A 235 -12.36 -6.14 -12.81
N GLY A 236 -12.26 -6.04 -14.13
CA GLY A 236 -13.34 -5.51 -14.96
C GLY A 236 -13.05 -5.58 -16.46
N ASP A 237 -13.98 -5.06 -17.26
CA ASP A 237 -13.77 -4.85 -18.70
C ASP A 237 -12.97 -3.56 -18.91
N LEU A 238 -11.65 -3.68 -18.84
CA LEU A 238 -10.72 -2.54 -18.91
C LEU A 238 -9.94 -2.57 -20.21
N MET A 239 -9.76 -1.40 -20.83
CA MET A 239 -8.87 -1.15 -21.96
C MET A 239 -7.67 -0.34 -21.51
N PHE A 240 -6.59 -0.41 -22.29
CA PHE A 240 -5.36 0.34 -22.03
C PHE A 240 -5.07 1.34 -23.16
N ARG A 241 -4.56 2.51 -22.79
CA ARG A 241 -3.90 3.47 -23.70
C ARG A 241 -2.57 3.90 -23.11
N ALA A 242 -1.52 3.83 -23.90
CA ALA A 242 -0.23 4.41 -23.54
C ALA A 242 -0.32 5.94 -23.63
N LEU A 243 0.26 6.62 -22.64
CA LEU A 243 0.41 8.07 -22.61
C LEU A 243 1.87 8.47 -22.87
N SER A 244 2.81 7.62 -22.46
CA SER A 244 4.24 7.67 -22.81
C SER A 244 4.83 6.25 -22.81
N ASN A 245 6.16 6.15 -22.85
CA ASN A 245 6.86 4.86 -22.73
C ASN A 245 6.70 4.23 -21.33
N ARG A 246 6.43 5.03 -20.29
CA ARG A 246 6.33 4.58 -18.89
C ARG A 246 5.05 5.06 -18.18
N THR A 247 4.13 5.65 -18.92
CA THR A 247 2.83 6.08 -18.40
C THR A 247 1.69 5.62 -19.29
N GLY A 248 0.54 5.41 -18.70
CA GLY A 248 -0.62 4.84 -19.36
C GLY A 248 -1.89 5.06 -18.57
N VAL A 249 -3.02 4.77 -19.19
CA VAL A 249 -4.32 4.79 -18.53
C VAL A 249 -5.10 3.52 -18.87
N TYR A 250 -5.67 2.94 -17.83
CA TYR A 250 -6.70 1.90 -17.90
C TYR A 250 -8.06 2.52 -17.61
N ALA A 251 -9.07 2.13 -18.37
CA ALA A 251 -10.45 2.54 -18.13
C ALA A 251 -11.42 1.61 -18.87
N GLU A 252 -12.72 1.68 -18.55
CA GLU A 252 -13.73 0.98 -19.35
C GLU A 252 -13.79 1.50 -20.80
N PRO A 253 -14.16 0.65 -21.78
CA PRO A 253 -14.18 1.03 -23.20
C PRO A 253 -14.88 2.36 -23.53
N PRO A 254 -16.03 2.73 -22.93
CA PRO A 254 -16.72 3.97 -23.27
C PRO A 254 -15.95 5.26 -22.93
N ILE A 255 -15.00 5.20 -21.99
CA ILE A 255 -14.33 6.38 -21.43
C ILE A 255 -12.82 6.42 -21.70
N ILE A 256 -12.24 5.36 -22.29
CA ILE A 256 -10.78 5.23 -22.45
C ILE A 256 -10.15 6.35 -23.29
N GLU A 257 -10.81 6.79 -24.37
CA GLU A 257 -10.29 7.86 -25.22
C GLU A 257 -10.34 9.24 -24.53
N ALA A 258 -11.43 9.49 -23.79
CA ALA A 258 -11.54 10.71 -22.99
C ALA A 258 -10.47 10.75 -21.90
N ALA A 259 -10.26 9.64 -21.20
CA ALA A 259 -9.22 9.50 -20.18
C ALA A 259 -7.81 9.69 -20.76
N ALA A 260 -7.52 9.10 -21.93
CA ALA A 260 -6.22 9.25 -22.57
C ALA A 260 -5.95 10.69 -22.98
N LYS A 261 -6.96 11.40 -23.49
CA LYS A 261 -6.87 12.82 -23.81
C LYS A 261 -6.63 13.66 -22.56
N GLU A 262 -7.41 13.44 -21.50
CA GLU A 262 -7.35 14.18 -20.24
C GLU A 262 -5.95 14.09 -19.61
N PHE A 263 -5.41 12.87 -19.52
CA PHE A 263 -4.17 12.60 -18.79
C PHE A 263 -2.90 12.62 -19.66
N SER A 264 -2.98 13.10 -20.89
CA SER A 264 -1.86 13.11 -21.85
C SER A 264 -0.59 13.86 -21.37
N ASP A 265 -0.69 14.71 -20.34
CA ASP A 265 0.46 15.42 -19.75
C ASP A 265 1.14 14.67 -18.58
N THR A 266 0.70 13.46 -18.24
CA THR A 266 1.21 12.70 -17.08
C THR A 266 2.73 12.52 -17.11
N GLU A 267 3.32 12.20 -18.26
CA GLU A 267 4.79 12.09 -18.36
C GLU A 267 5.51 13.39 -18.02
N LYS A 268 4.96 14.55 -18.41
CA LYS A 268 5.55 15.85 -18.04
C LYS A 268 5.51 16.06 -16.53
N MET A 269 4.45 15.58 -15.87
CA MET A 269 4.34 15.62 -14.41
C MET A 269 5.38 14.72 -13.76
N VAL A 270 5.59 13.50 -14.28
CA VAL A 270 6.65 12.59 -13.79
C VAL A 270 8.03 13.24 -13.91
N GLN A 271 8.35 13.82 -15.06
CA GLN A 271 9.64 14.51 -15.27
C GLN A 271 9.84 15.71 -14.34
N ALA A 272 8.77 16.48 -14.11
CA ALA A 272 8.80 17.60 -13.17
C ALA A 272 9.01 17.12 -11.73
N ALA A 273 8.29 16.09 -11.29
CA ALA A 273 8.45 15.48 -9.98
C ALA A 273 9.86 14.91 -9.79
N GLU A 274 10.41 14.23 -10.79
CA GLU A 274 11.78 13.68 -10.73
C GLU A 274 12.84 14.78 -10.60
N SER A 275 12.62 15.90 -11.29
CA SER A 275 13.50 17.07 -11.21
C SER A 275 13.47 17.75 -9.84
N LEU A 276 12.33 17.67 -9.13
CA LEU A 276 12.14 18.28 -7.82
C LEU A 276 12.56 17.37 -6.66
N TYR A 277 12.23 16.08 -6.73
CA TYR A 277 12.27 15.16 -5.57
C TYR A 277 13.17 13.94 -5.79
N GLY A 278 13.75 13.79 -6.98
CA GLY A 278 14.62 12.68 -7.34
C GLY A 278 13.90 11.55 -8.08
N PRO A 279 14.61 10.46 -8.43
CA PRO A 279 14.13 9.47 -9.40
C PRO A 279 12.82 8.77 -9.00
N TYR A 280 11.95 8.50 -9.98
CA TYR A 280 10.73 7.71 -9.79
C TYR A 280 11.08 6.21 -9.70
N ARG A 281 10.91 5.62 -8.51
CA ARG A 281 11.48 4.29 -8.17
C ARG A 281 10.60 3.09 -8.50
N TRP A 282 9.40 3.31 -9.03
CA TRP A 282 8.41 2.26 -9.28
C TRP A 282 8.39 1.76 -10.74
N GLY A 283 9.19 2.38 -11.61
CA GLY A 283 9.33 2.03 -13.02
C GLY A 283 8.22 2.62 -13.90
N ARG A 284 6.99 2.11 -13.78
CA ARG A 284 5.81 2.55 -14.56
C ARG A 284 4.84 3.33 -13.67
N TYR A 285 4.16 4.34 -14.23
CA TYR A 285 3.08 5.08 -13.57
C TYR A 285 1.83 5.05 -14.46
N ASP A 286 0.93 4.11 -14.20
CA ASP A 286 -0.35 4.04 -14.88
C ASP A 286 -1.47 4.60 -13.99
N LEU A 287 -2.51 5.12 -14.64
CA LEU A 287 -3.76 5.53 -14.02
C LEU A 287 -4.83 4.46 -14.28
N LEU A 288 -5.72 4.21 -13.33
CA LEU A 288 -6.95 3.45 -13.52
C LEU A 288 -8.15 4.35 -13.21
N VAL A 289 -8.92 4.68 -14.24
CA VAL A 289 -10.20 5.38 -14.05
C VAL A 289 -11.24 4.38 -13.59
N LEU A 290 -11.71 4.55 -12.36
CA LEU A 290 -12.71 3.69 -11.75
C LEU A 290 -14.14 4.08 -12.14
N PRO A 291 -15.13 3.22 -11.87
CA PRO A 291 -16.54 3.59 -11.98
C PRO A 291 -16.94 4.76 -11.04
N PRO A 292 -18.04 5.48 -11.31
CA PRO A 292 -18.44 6.67 -10.55
C PRO A 292 -18.72 6.46 -9.05
N SER A 293 -18.78 5.22 -8.59
CA SER A 293 -18.97 4.89 -7.18
C SER A 293 -17.69 4.93 -6.35
N PHE A 294 -16.53 5.22 -6.96
CA PHE A 294 -15.27 5.37 -6.24
C PHE A 294 -15.40 6.50 -5.21
N PRO A 295 -15.13 6.25 -3.91
CA PRO A 295 -15.49 7.20 -2.85
C PRO A 295 -14.52 8.36 -2.68
N PHE A 296 -13.39 8.38 -3.40
CA PHE A 296 -12.32 9.37 -3.25
C PHE A 296 -11.98 10.06 -4.57
N GLY A 297 -11.11 11.07 -4.51
CA GLY A 297 -10.50 11.66 -5.70
C GLY A 297 -9.55 10.68 -6.38
N GLY A 298 -8.55 10.21 -5.63
CA GLY A 298 -7.60 9.19 -6.07
C GLY A 298 -7.12 8.32 -4.91
N MET A 299 -6.30 7.33 -5.25
CA MET A 299 -5.54 6.51 -4.30
C MET A 299 -4.20 6.15 -4.95
N GLU A 300 -3.12 6.41 -4.23
CA GLU A 300 -1.70 6.33 -4.62
C GLU A 300 -1.15 4.89 -4.74
N ASN A 301 -2.00 3.96 -5.14
CA ASN A 301 -1.66 2.56 -5.36
C ASN A 301 -0.42 2.45 -6.29
N PRO A 302 0.72 1.93 -5.82
CA PRO A 302 1.97 2.03 -6.55
C PRO A 302 1.86 1.41 -7.95
N ARG A 303 2.37 2.14 -8.94
CA ARG A 303 2.35 1.79 -10.38
C ARG A 303 0.97 1.82 -11.04
N LEU A 304 -0.12 1.93 -10.28
CA LEU A 304 -1.50 1.90 -10.79
C LEU A 304 -2.40 2.78 -9.91
N THR A 305 -2.23 4.08 -10.00
CA THR A 305 -3.03 5.06 -9.24
C THR A 305 -4.50 4.94 -9.63
N PHE A 306 -5.38 4.78 -8.65
CA PHE A 306 -6.82 4.78 -8.90
C PHE A 306 -7.30 6.23 -8.92
N VAL A 307 -8.16 6.58 -9.89
CA VAL A 307 -8.73 7.92 -9.99
C VAL A 307 -10.23 7.86 -10.26
N THR A 308 -10.94 8.83 -9.70
CA THR A 308 -12.36 9.06 -9.96
C THR A 308 -12.61 9.46 -11.43
N PRO A 309 -13.73 9.06 -12.04
CA PRO A 309 -14.08 9.56 -13.37
C PRO A 309 -14.49 11.04 -13.35
N THR A 310 -14.73 11.66 -12.18
CA THR A 310 -15.13 13.07 -12.09
C THR A 310 -14.03 14.04 -12.49
N VAL A 311 -12.77 13.59 -12.62
CA VAL A 311 -11.68 14.43 -13.13
C VAL A 311 -11.58 14.46 -14.64
N LEU A 312 -12.42 13.71 -15.36
CA LEU A 312 -12.52 13.77 -16.82
C LEU A 312 -13.35 14.99 -17.26
N ALA A 313 -12.80 16.19 -17.04
CA ALA A 313 -13.48 17.46 -17.33
C ALA A 313 -13.50 17.81 -18.82
N GLY A 314 -12.56 17.26 -19.61
CA GLY A 314 -12.41 17.49 -21.04
C GLY A 314 -11.45 18.63 -21.40
N ASP A 315 -10.98 19.39 -20.41
CA ASP A 315 -10.13 20.57 -20.54
C ASP A 315 -8.85 20.51 -19.70
N LYS A 316 -8.62 19.40 -18.98
CA LYS A 316 -7.49 19.19 -18.07
C LYS A 316 -7.48 20.07 -16.83
N SER A 317 -8.57 20.76 -16.49
CA SER A 317 -8.63 21.65 -15.33
C SER A 317 -8.45 20.95 -13.98
N LEU A 318 -8.76 19.65 -13.90
CA LEU A 318 -8.73 18.85 -12.67
C LEU A 318 -7.53 17.90 -12.58
N VAL A 319 -6.55 17.99 -13.49
CA VAL A 319 -5.39 17.08 -13.51
C VAL A 319 -4.37 17.35 -12.40
N SER A 320 -4.58 18.39 -11.58
CA SER A 320 -3.82 18.59 -10.34
C SER A 320 -3.99 17.40 -9.38
N LEU A 321 -5.11 16.66 -9.46
CA LEU A 321 -5.26 15.38 -8.79
C LEU A 321 -4.16 14.39 -9.19
N VAL A 322 -3.88 14.24 -10.49
CA VAL A 322 -2.84 13.32 -10.97
C VAL A 322 -1.47 13.70 -10.41
N ALA A 323 -1.18 15.00 -10.32
CA ALA A 323 0.04 15.49 -9.69
C ALA A 323 0.08 15.22 -8.16
N HIS A 324 -1.06 15.32 -7.48
CA HIS A 324 -1.18 14.95 -6.05
C HIS A 324 -0.85 13.47 -5.85
N GLU A 325 -1.48 12.58 -6.61
CA GLU A 325 -1.25 11.13 -6.49
C GLU A 325 0.19 10.76 -6.83
N LEU A 326 0.77 11.40 -7.85
CA LEU A 326 2.17 11.20 -8.22
C LEU A 326 3.12 11.65 -7.10
N ALA A 327 2.79 12.67 -6.32
CA ALA A 327 3.63 13.17 -5.23
C ALA A 327 3.77 12.19 -4.05
N HIS A 328 2.87 11.20 -3.92
CA HIS A 328 3.02 10.12 -2.94
C HIS A 328 4.09 9.08 -3.31
N SER A 329 4.57 9.09 -4.56
CA SER A 329 5.53 8.11 -5.12
C SER A 329 6.96 8.29 -4.64
#